data_AF-A0A0G1YJ07-F1
#
_entry.id   AF-A0A0G1YJ07-F1
#
_cell.length_a   1.000
_cell.length_b   1.000
_cell.length_c   1.000
_cell.angle_alpha   90.00
_cell.angle_beta   90.00
_cell.angle_gamma   90.00
#
_symmetry.space_group_name_H-M   'P 1'
#
loop_
_entity.id
_entity.type
_entity.pdbx_description
1 polymer ?
#
loop_
_entity_poly.entity_id
_entity_poly.type
_entity_poly.pdbx_seq_one_letter_code
_entity_poly.pdbx_strand_id
1 'polypeptide(L)' 'MDKNDILMKIKEALEKMGCTNIIFPNPKDDFIVATFDCKEVTSFVADIPGWTYSGIHLDPSKERQYKIDFIKIETTS' A
#
# COMPACT_ATOMS: atom_id res chain seq x y z
N MET A 1 14.84 -5.64 6.31
CA MET A 1 14.23 -5.52 4.97
C MET A 1 14.27 -4.05 4.64
N ASP A 2 14.89 -3.70 3.52
CA ASP A 2 15.10 -2.30 3.16
C ASP A 2 13.81 -1.68 2.63
N LYS A 3 13.67 -0.35 2.74
CA LYS A 3 12.45 0.36 2.30
C LYS A 3 12.09 0.04 0.85
N ASN A 4 13.08 -0.09 -0.02
CA ASN A 4 12.87 -0.41 -1.44
C ASN A 4 12.23 -1.79 -1.63
N ASP A 5 12.62 -2.79 -0.83
CA ASP A 5 12.01 -4.13 -0.88
C ASP A 5 10.55 -4.09 -0.46
N ILE A 6 10.22 -3.27 0.54
CA ILE A 6 8.84 -3.08 1.02
C ILE A 6 8.00 -2.43 -0.09
N LEU A 7 8.49 -1.35 -0.69
CA LEU A 7 7.79 -0.68 -1.80
C LEU A 7 7.58 -1.63 -2.98
N MET A 8 8.58 -2.46 -3.31
CA MET A 8 8.47 -3.47 -4.36
C MET A 8 7.40 -4.51 -4.04
N LYS A 9 7.38 -5.05 -2.81
CA LYS A 9 6.37 -6.02 -2.38
C LYS A 9 4.95 -5.45 -2.42
N ILE A 10 4.76 -4.21 -1.95
CA ILE A 10 3.46 -3.53 -2.01
C ILE A 10 3.03 -3.38 -3.48
N LYS A 11 3.94 -2.92 -4.33
CA LYS A 11 3.67 -2.74 -5.75
C LYS A 11 3.27 -4.05 -6.44
N GLU A 12 4.04 -5.12 -6.24
CA GLU A 12 3.75 -6.43 -6.83
C GLU A 12 2.41 -6.99 -6.36
N ALA A 13 2.06 -6.79 -5.08
CA ALA A 13 0.78 -7.23 -4.55
C ALA A 13 -0.39 -6.48 -5.22
N LEU A 14 -0.28 -5.15 -5.37
CA LEU A 14 -1.28 -4.32 -6.04
C LEU A 14 -1.40 -4.66 -7.54
N GLU A 15 -0.28 -4.90 -8.23
CA GLU A 15 -0.27 -5.31 -9.63
C GLU A 15 -0.93 -6.69 -9.83
N LYS A 16 -0.67 -7.65 -8.94
CA LYS A 16 -1.34 -8.97 -8.95
C LYS A 16 -2.86 -8.88 -8.75
N MET A 17 -3.32 -7.84 -8.07
CA MET A 17 -4.75 -7.55 -7.90
C MET A 17 -5.36 -6.81 -9.11
N GLY A 18 -4.56 -6.48 -10.12
CA GLY A 18 -4.99 -5.75 -11.31
C GLY A 18 -5.08 -4.24 -11.13
N CYS A 19 -4.49 -3.70 -10.06
CA CYS A 19 -4.40 -2.26 -9.86
C CYS A 19 -3.25 -1.66 -10.69
N THR A 20 -3.40 -0.41 -11.11
CA THR A 20 -2.46 0.32 -11.98
C THR A 20 -2.14 1.70 -11.39
N ASN A 21 -1.25 2.45 -12.05
CA ASN A 21 -0.85 3.80 -11.62
C ASN A 21 -0.41 3.89 -10.15
N ILE A 22 0.27 2.85 -9.67
CA ILE A 22 0.72 2.75 -8.29
C ILE A 22 1.85 3.75 -8.05
N ILE A 23 1.61 4.68 -7.15
CA ILE A 23 2.57 5.70 -6.72
C ILE A 23 2.69 5.72 -5.20
N PHE A 24 3.88 6.07 -4.73
CA PHE A 24 4.19 6.19 -3.31
C PHE A 24 4.58 7.64 -3.01
N PRO A 25 3.62 8.53 -2.71
CA PRO A 25 3.94 9.92 -2.41
C PRO A 25 4.68 10.02 -1.07
N ASN A 26 5.95 10.41 -1.13
CA ASN A 26 6.81 10.66 0.03
C ASN A 26 6.92 9.48 1.02
N PRO A 27 7.48 8.32 0.60
CA PRO A 27 7.58 7.15 1.45
C PRO A 27 8.60 7.36 2.58
N LYS A 28 8.10 7.35 3.82
CA LYS A 28 8.92 7.40 5.03
C LYS A 28 9.32 5.98 5.45
N ASP A 29 10.28 5.89 6.36
CA ASP A 29 10.85 4.60 6.77
C ASP A 29 9.92 3.82 7.71
N ASP A 30 8.98 4.50 8.34
CA ASP A 30 7.98 3.99 9.28
C ASP A 30 6.54 4.08 8.74
N PHE A 31 6.34 4.84 7.65
CA PHE A 31 5.02 5.12 7.08
C PHE A 31 5.08 5.25 5.56
N ILE A 32 4.28 4.45 4.86
CA ILE A 32 4.19 4.45 3.40
C ILE A 32 2.74 4.67 3.01
N VAL A 33 2.48 5.62 2.13
CA VAL A 33 1.18 5.77 1.46
C VAL A 33 1.33 5.20 0.06
N ALA A 34 0.42 4.31 -0.34
CA ALA A 34 0.27 3.90 -1.72
C ALA A 34 -1.04 4.45 -2.26
N THR A 35 -0.99 5.15 -3.39
CA THR A 35 -2.18 5.51 -4.16
C THR A 35 -2.12 4.82 -5.51
N PHE A 36 -3.25 4.28 -5.96
CA PHE A 36 -3.33 3.47 -7.17
C PHE A 36 -4.74 3.50 -7.73
N ASP A 37 -4.88 3.18 -9.00
CA ASP A 37 -6.18 3.05 -9.65
C ASP A 37 -6.56 1.56 -9.68
N CYS A 38 -7.81 1.24 -9.35
CA CYS A 38 -8.29 -0.14 -9.37
C CYS A 38 -9.77 -0.19 -9.75
N LYS A 39 -10.21 -1.23 -10.47
CA LYS A 39 -11.63 -1.35 -10.85
C LYS A 39 -12.53 -1.55 -9.63
N GLU A 40 -12.09 -2.42 -8.73
CA GLU A 40 -12.72 -2.70 -7.45
C GLU A 40 -11.65 -3.25 -6.53
N VAL A 41 -11.60 -2.77 -5.29
CA VAL A 41 -10.74 -3.33 -4.26
C VAL A 41 -11.42 -3.18 -2.89
N THR A 42 -11.54 -4.30 -2.19
CA THR A 42 -12.22 -4.36 -0.88
C THR A 42 -11.27 -4.77 0.24
N SER A 43 -10.20 -5.49 -0.08
CA SER A 43 -9.18 -5.93 0.87
C SER A 43 -7.81 -6.02 0.22
N PHE A 44 -6.75 -5.74 0.98
CA PHE A 44 -5.37 -5.89 0.56
C PHE A 44 -4.76 -7.05 1.35
N VAL A 45 -4.25 -8.06 0.66
CA VAL A 45 -3.70 -9.26 1.31
C VAL A 45 -2.27 -9.45 0.81
N ALA A 46 -1.32 -8.99 1.61
CA ALA A 46 0.10 -9.25 1.40
C ALA A 46 0.78 -9.45 2.75
N ASP A 47 1.63 -10.48 2.85
CA ASP A 47 2.48 -10.68 4.00
C ASP A 47 3.75 -9.83 3.85
N ILE A 48 3.80 -8.73 4.61
CA ILE A 48 4.92 -7.80 4.63
C ILE A 48 5.45 -7.77 6.07
N PRO A 49 6.51 -8.53 6.38
CA PRO A 49 7.01 -8.66 7.74
C PRO A 49 7.35 -7.31 8.37
N GLY A 50 6.81 -7.06 9.57
CA GLY A 50 7.01 -5.81 10.31
C GLY A 50 6.18 -4.63 9.79
N TRP A 51 5.18 -4.87 8.95
CA TRP A 51 4.25 -3.84 8.45
C TRP A 51 2.80 -4.29 8.58
N THR A 52 1.93 -3.34 8.86
CA THR A 52 0.47 -3.48 8.79
C THR A 52 -0.10 -2.39 7.89
N TYR A 53 -1.38 -2.49 7.54
CA TYR A 53 -2.09 -1.44 6.80
C TYR A 53 -3.36 -1.01 7.54
N SER A 54 -3.72 0.27 7.45
CA SER A 54 -4.86 0.84 8.19
C SER A 54 -6.21 0.72 7.48
N GLY A 55 -6.22 0.16 6.27
CA GLY A 55 -7.40 -0.03 5.44
C GLY A 55 -7.22 0.50 4.02
N ILE A 56 -8.27 0.37 3.21
CA ILE A 56 -8.31 0.90 1.84
C ILE A 56 -9.34 2.02 1.79
N HIS A 57 -8.93 3.18 1.29
CA HIS A 57 -9.76 4.36 1.17
C HIS A 57 -9.95 4.70 -0.30
N LEU A 58 -11.20 4.81 -0.75
CA LEU A 58 -11.51 5.34 -2.08
C LEU A 58 -11.40 6.87 -2.04
N ASP A 59 -10.71 7.46 -3.02
CA ASP A 59 -10.71 8.91 -3.22
C ASP A 59 -12.08 9.35 -3.76
N PRO A 60 -12.86 10.15 -3.01
CA PRO A 60 -14.19 10.59 -3.44
C PRO A 60 -14.14 11.56 -4.63
N SER A 61 -12.97 12.15 -4.93
CA SER A 61 -12.79 13.13 -6.00
C SER A 61 -12.41 12.51 -7.34
N LYS A 62 -12.01 11.24 -7.34
CA LYS A 62 -11.55 10.52 -8.52
C LYS A 62 -12.20 9.14 -8.56
N GLU A 63 -13.08 8.94 -9.52
CA GLU A 63 -13.65 7.62 -9.76
C GLU A 63 -12.51 6.60 -9.95
N ARG A 64 -12.43 5.60 -9.07
CA ARG A 64 -11.49 4.44 -9.09
C ARG A 64 -10.07 4.64 -8.55
N GLN A 65 -9.76 5.79 -7.95
CA GLN A 65 -8.50 5.94 -7.23
C GLN A 65 -8.65 5.51 -5.78
N TYR A 66 -7.74 4.65 -5.31
CA TYR A 66 -7.69 4.16 -3.94
C TYR A 66 -6.37 4.54 -3.28
N LYS A 67 -6.39 4.51 -1.94
CA LYS A 67 -5.26 4.76 -1.07
C LYS A 67 -5.17 3.69 0.00
N ILE A 68 -3.95 3.22 0.28
CA ILE A 68 -3.64 2.39 1.45
C ILE A 68 -2.51 3.06 2.22
N ASP A 69 -2.70 3.21 3.53
CA ASP A 69 -1.65 3.65 4.43
C ASP A 69 -1.03 2.42 5.12
N PHE A 70 0.28 2.26 4.98
CA PHE A 70 1.09 1.21 5.57
C PHE A 70 1.91 1.78 6.72
N ILE A 71 1.87 1.09 7.86
CA ILE A 71 2.50 1.51 9.10
C ILE A 71 3.47 0.39 9.51
N LYS A 72 4.71 0.78 9.81
CA LYS A 72 5.70 -0.14 10.36
C LYS A 72 5.30 -0.51 11.78
N ILE A 73 5.25 -1.81 12.06
CA ILE A 73 5.02 -2.33 13.40
C ILE A 73 6.38 -2.35 14.09
N GLU A 74 6.52 -1.56 15.17
CA GLU A 74 7.64 -1.75 16.08
C GLU A 74 7.42 -3.09 16.80
N THR A 75 8.21 -4.10 16.46
CA THR A 75 8.37 -5.25 17.34
C THR A 75 9.07 -4.76 18.60
N THR A 76 8.28 -4.41 19.62
CA THR A 76 8.78 -4.36 21.00
C THR A 76 9.40 -5.72 21.29
N SER A 77 10.73 -5.73 21.36
CA SER A 77 11.53 -6.90 21.74
C SER A 77 11.35 -7.23 23.21
#